data_AF-A0A1V6B8H4-F1
#
_entry.id   AF-A0A1V6B8H4-F1
#
_cell.length_a   1.000
_cell.length_b   1.000
_cell.length_c   1.000
_cell.angle_alpha   90.00
_cell.angle_beta   90.00
_cell.angle_gamma   90.00
#
_symmetry.space_group_name_H-M   'P 1'
#
loop_
_entity.id
_entity.type
_entity.pdbx_description
1 polymer ?
#
loop_
_entity_poly.entity_id
_entity_poly.type
_entity_poly.pdbx_seq_one_letter_code
_entity_poly.pdbx_strand_id
1 'polypeptide(L)'
;MKNFKLNATIILIIVAILSSCANNSSEKNSNYDNSKYKAKNEISKKDPYEVMHATFEGSPDISELKLMLESVMQTYNFERTNDNRLKIANMLVTLRKESTVGVTEMDILKDIYLNGSDKISLAEQAGLSATILETKNKNK
;
A
#
# COMPACT_ATOMS: atom_id res chain seq x y z
N MET A 1 19.05 -29.75 35.42
CA MET A 1 18.02 -29.66 34.37
C MET A 1 16.66 -29.57 35.06
N LYS A 2 15.98 -28.41 34.99
CA LYS A 2 14.70 -28.16 35.69
C LYS A 2 13.58 -28.23 34.65
N ASN A 3 12.63 -29.14 34.89
CA ASN A 3 11.52 -29.46 34.01
C ASN A 3 10.50 -28.31 33.96
N PHE A 4 10.22 -27.79 32.76
CA PHE A 4 9.18 -26.81 32.52
C PHE A 4 7.82 -27.52 32.39
N LYS A 5 6.89 -27.25 33.31
CA LYS A 5 5.49 -27.67 33.19
C LYS A 5 4.73 -26.55 32.46
N LEU A 6 4.21 -26.85 31.27
CA LEU A 6 3.38 -25.97 30.47
C LEU A 6 1.91 -26.27 30.78
N ASN A 7 1.24 -25.40 31.53
CA ASN A 7 -0.20 -25.50 31.76
C ASN A 7 -0.93 -24.85 30.58
N ALA A 8 -1.56 -25.67 29.73
CA ALA A 8 -2.43 -25.22 28.66
C ALA A 8 -3.81 -24.82 29.25
N THR A 9 -4.20 -23.56 29.10
CA THR A 9 -5.55 -23.10 29.40
C THR A 9 -6.18 -22.56 28.13
N ILE A 10 -7.05 -23.38 27.53
CA ILE A 10 -7.88 -23.05 26.39
C ILE A 10 -9.08 -22.26 26.92
N ILE A 11 -9.21 -20.98 26.54
CA ILE A 11 -10.42 -20.20 26.80
C ILE A 11 -11.24 -20.19 25.52
N LEU A 12 -12.37 -20.90 25.57
CA LEU A 12 -13.34 -21.10 24.50
C LEU A 12 -14.48 -20.11 24.73
N ILE A 13 -14.51 -19.00 23.97
CA ILE A 13 -15.62 -18.02 24.06
C ILE A 13 -16.61 -18.32 22.95
N ILE A 14 -17.73 -18.92 23.36
CA ILE A 14 -18.95 -19.08 22.58
C ILE A 14 -19.68 -17.72 22.60
N VAL A 15 -19.87 -17.09 21.45
CA VAL A 15 -20.78 -15.93 21.34
C VAL A 15 -22.06 -16.37 20.65
N ALA A 16 -23.16 -16.11 21.34
CA ALA A 16 -24.50 -16.57 21.07
C ALA A 16 -25.10 -16.00 19.78
N ILE A 17 -25.90 -16.85 19.14
CA ILE A 17 -26.78 -16.57 18.01
C ILE A 17 -27.92 -15.69 18.53
N LEU A 18 -28.18 -14.56 17.86
CA LEU A 18 -29.45 -13.86 17.97
C LEU A 18 -30.29 -14.15 16.72
N SER A 19 -31.45 -14.72 17.00
CA SER A 19 -32.49 -15.20 16.10
C SER A 19 -33.23 -14.07 15.39
N SER A 20 -33.73 -14.43 14.20
CA SER A 20 -34.70 -13.76 13.33
C SER A 20 -35.62 -12.69 13.92
N CYS A 21 -35.83 -11.63 13.13
CA CYS A 21 -37.15 -11.05 12.93
C CYS A 21 -37.49 -11.17 11.44
N ALA A 22 -38.46 -12.02 11.12
CA ALA A 22 -39.21 -11.96 9.88
C ALA A 22 -40.44 -11.07 10.11
N ASN A 23 -40.67 -10.06 9.27
CA ASN A 23 -41.98 -9.88 8.62
C ASN A 23 -42.00 -8.71 7.62
N ASN A 24 -42.85 -8.92 6.61
CA ASN A 24 -43.11 -8.12 5.42
C ASN A 24 -43.81 -6.78 5.68
N SER A 25 -43.70 -5.94 4.64
CA SER A 25 -44.61 -4.85 4.24
C SER A 25 -44.44 -3.48 4.90
N SER A 26 -43.84 -2.55 4.15
CA SER A 26 -44.41 -1.23 3.84
C SER A 26 -43.35 -0.36 3.15
N GLU A 27 -43.48 -0.25 1.84
CA GLU A 27 -42.82 0.76 1.02
C GLU A 27 -43.17 2.17 1.52
N LYS A 28 -42.24 2.86 2.20
CA LYS A 28 -42.16 4.33 2.27
C LYS A 28 -40.72 4.78 2.47
N ASN A 29 -40.18 5.32 1.38
CA ASN A 29 -39.14 6.34 1.26
C ASN A 29 -38.50 6.80 2.59
N SER A 30 -37.30 6.30 2.88
CA SER A 30 -36.39 6.92 3.83
C SER A 30 -34.98 6.93 3.25
N ASN A 31 -34.47 8.16 3.19
CA ASN A 31 -33.10 8.60 3.00
C ASN A 31 -32.11 7.61 3.66
N TYR A 32 -31.57 6.68 2.85
CA TYR A 32 -30.59 5.71 3.31
C TYR A 32 -29.23 6.39 3.36
N ASP A 33 -28.80 6.69 4.59
CA ASP A 33 -27.48 7.19 4.94
C ASP A 33 -26.40 6.26 4.36
N ASN A 34 -25.81 6.73 3.26
CA ASN A 34 -24.79 6.04 2.48
C ASN A 34 -23.37 6.52 2.88
N SER A 35 -23.15 6.80 4.17
CA SER A 35 -21.87 7.36 4.67
C SER A 35 -20.69 6.39 4.60
N LYS A 36 -20.90 5.08 4.40
CA LYS A 36 -19.81 4.10 4.30
C LYS A 36 -19.30 3.84 2.87
N TYR A 37 -20.06 4.22 1.85
CA TYR A 37 -19.66 4.07 0.43
C TYR A 37 -19.10 5.36 -0.19
N LYS A 38 -19.30 6.53 0.45
CA LYS A 38 -18.73 7.79 -0.02
C LYS A 38 -17.22 7.92 0.19
N ALA A 39 -16.65 7.30 1.23
CA ALA A 39 -15.22 7.42 1.52
C ALA A 39 -14.31 6.78 0.45
N LYS A 40 -14.76 5.73 -0.25
CA LYS A 40 -14.00 5.11 -1.34
C LYS A 40 -14.06 5.90 -2.66
N ASN A 41 -15.13 6.66 -2.89
CA ASN A 41 -15.35 7.39 -4.14
C ASN A 41 -14.73 8.79 -4.18
N GLU A 42 -14.32 9.37 -3.05
CA GLU A 42 -13.66 10.69 -3.05
C GLU A 42 -12.14 10.63 -3.23
N ILE A 43 -11.50 9.52 -2.84
CA ILE A 43 -10.07 9.28 -3.14
C ILE A 43 -9.85 9.11 -4.65
N SER A 44 -10.86 8.61 -5.38
CA SER A 44 -10.84 8.45 -6.84
C SER A 44 -10.73 9.78 -7.62
N LYS A 45 -10.94 10.93 -6.97
CA LYS A 45 -10.88 12.25 -7.64
C LYS A 45 -9.57 13.01 -7.46
N LYS A 46 -8.68 12.61 -6.55
CA LYS A 46 -7.39 13.29 -6.40
C LYS A 46 -6.39 12.73 -7.40
N ASP A 47 -5.67 13.63 -8.06
CA ASP A 47 -4.56 13.28 -8.93
C ASP A 47 -3.55 12.43 -8.12
N PRO A 48 -3.21 11.21 -8.57
CA PRO A 48 -2.28 10.35 -7.86
C PRO A 48 -0.91 10.99 -7.66
N TYR A 49 -0.44 11.86 -8.56
CA TYR A 49 0.86 12.52 -8.39
C TYR A 49 0.83 13.59 -7.30
N GLU A 50 -0.28 14.31 -7.15
CA GLU A 50 -0.48 15.26 -6.04
C GLU A 50 -0.50 14.53 -4.68
N VAL A 51 -1.14 13.34 -4.64
CA VAL A 51 -1.11 12.48 -3.45
C VAL A 51 0.32 12.05 -3.13
N MET A 52 1.09 11.62 -4.12
CA MET A 52 2.48 11.20 -3.92
C MET A 52 3.38 12.38 -3.51
N HIS A 53 3.26 13.54 -4.15
CA HIS A 53 3.98 14.76 -3.74
C HIS A 53 3.72 15.11 -2.26
N ALA A 54 2.47 14.96 -1.80
CA ALA A 54 2.13 15.25 -0.40
C ALA A 54 2.56 14.16 0.59
N THR A 55 2.72 12.91 0.13
CA THR A 55 2.93 11.74 1.02
C THR A 55 4.36 11.20 1.03
N PHE A 56 5.09 11.35 -0.08
CA PHE A 56 6.46 10.91 -0.20
C PHE A 56 7.38 11.83 0.61
N GLU A 57 8.45 11.23 1.11
CA GLU A 57 9.45 11.98 1.86
C GLU A 57 10.11 13.06 0.98
N GLY A 58 10.22 14.27 1.52
CA GLY A 58 10.83 15.41 0.82
C GLY A 58 9.94 16.10 -0.22
N SER A 59 8.68 15.68 -0.38
CA SER A 59 7.73 16.29 -1.32
C SER A 59 8.28 16.44 -2.74
N PRO A 60 8.56 15.31 -3.42
CA PRO A 60 9.32 15.31 -4.67
C PRO A 60 8.62 16.07 -5.79
N ASP A 61 9.41 16.56 -6.75
CA ASP A 61 8.88 17.22 -7.93
C ASP A 61 7.94 16.28 -8.71
N ILE A 62 6.75 16.77 -9.02
CA ILE A 62 5.70 16.00 -9.70
C ILE A 62 6.15 15.59 -11.10
N SER A 63 6.91 16.43 -11.80
CA SER A 63 7.34 16.15 -13.17
C SER A 63 8.35 15.01 -13.19
N GLU A 64 9.32 15.04 -12.27
CA GLU A 64 10.32 13.98 -12.10
C GLU A 64 9.66 12.66 -11.66
N LEU A 65 8.82 12.72 -10.63
CA LEU A 65 8.05 11.57 -10.13
C LEU A 65 7.23 10.93 -11.26
N LYS A 66 6.50 11.74 -12.03
CA LYS A 66 5.66 11.27 -13.13
C LYS A 66 6.49 10.57 -14.21
N LEU A 67 7.61 11.15 -14.61
CA LEU A 67 8.49 10.56 -15.61
C LEU A 67 8.97 9.18 -15.17
N MET A 68 9.50 9.07 -13.96
CA MET A 68 10.04 7.81 -13.45
C MET A 68 8.94 6.76 -13.25
N LEU A 69 7.82 7.14 -12.62
CA LEU A 69 6.72 6.21 -12.36
C LEU A 69 6.13 5.65 -13.66
N GLU A 70 5.87 6.50 -14.66
CA GLU A 70 5.29 6.05 -15.92
C GLU A 70 6.25 5.14 -16.71
N SER A 71 7.56 5.41 -16.62
CA SER A 71 8.58 4.53 -17.20
C SER A 71 8.62 3.17 -16.50
N VAL A 72 8.58 3.14 -15.17
CA VAL A 72 8.52 1.89 -14.41
C VAL A 72 7.24 1.11 -14.74
N MET A 73 6.09 1.78 -14.79
CA MET A 73 4.84 1.14 -15.18
C MET A 73 4.93 0.52 -16.59
N GLN A 74 5.58 1.21 -17.53
CA GLN A 74 5.81 0.68 -18.87
C GLN A 74 6.74 -0.53 -18.87
N THR A 75 7.87 -0.49 -18.16
CA THR A 75 8.81 -1.62 -18.06
C THR A 75 8.12 -2.89 -17.58
N TYR A 76 7.21 -2.76 -16.61
CA TYR A 76 6.49 -3.89 -16.02
C TYR A 76 5.10 -4.14 -16.62
N ASN A 77 4.79 -3.54 -17.78
CA ASN A 77 3.52 -3.70 -18.50
C ASN A 77 2.26 -3.40 -17.66
N PHE A 78 2.34 -2.46 -16.72
CA PHE A 78 1.17 -1.96 -16.01
C PHE A 78 0.39 -0.96 -16.84
N GLU A 79 -0.93 -1.08 -16.84
CA GLU A 79 -1.80 -0.04 -17.39
C GLU A 79 -1.65 1.26 -16.59
N ARG A 80 -1.60 2.38 -17.33
CA ARG A 80 -1.39 3.75 -16.81
C ARG A 80 -2.64 4.34 -16.16
N THR A 81 -3.21 3.61 -15.20
CA THR A 81 -4.40 3.98 -14.43
C THR A 81 -4.02 4.60 -13.09
N ASN A 82 -4.90 5.44 -12.53
CA ASN A 82 -4.68 6.06 -11.23
C ASN A 82 -4.56 5.01 -10.11
N ASP A 83 -5.36 3.94 -10.19
CA ASP A 83 -5.29 2.84 -9.22
C ASP A 83 -3.92 2.16 -9.22
N ASN A 84 -3.34 1.90 -10.39
CA ASN A 84 -2.02 1.28 -10.48
C ASN A 84 -0.93 2.22 -9.98
N ARG A 85 -1.01 3.52 -10.30
CA ARG A 85 -0.10 4.54 -9.75
C ARG A 85 -0.13 4.55 -8.22
N LEU A 86 -1.32 4.58 -7.63
CA LEU A 86 -1.50 4.59 -6.17
C LEU A 86 -1.04 3.28 -5.52
N LYS A 87 -1.27 2.12 -6.17
CA LYS A 87 -0.75 0.84 -5.68
C LYS A 87 0.77 0.83 -5.61
N ILE A 88 1.44 1.29 -6.66
CA ILE A 88 2.90 1.38 -6.70
C ILE A 88 3.40 2.37 -5.63
N ALA A 89 2.76 3.53 -5.51
CA ALA A 89 3.10 4.51 -4.48
C ALA A 89 3.00 3.93 -3.06
N ASN A 90 1.89 3.24 -2.74
CA ASN A 90 1.69 2.63 -1.42
C ASN A 90 2.73 1.54 -1.12
N MET A 91 3.16 0.79 -2.15
CA MET A 91 4.24 -0.18 -2.03
C MET A 91 5.57 0.52 -1.70
N LEU A 92 5.92 1.60 -2.40
CA LEU A 92 7.13 2.37 -2.12
C LEU A 92 7.12 2.97 -0.69
N VAL A 93 5.98 3.52 -0.26
CA VAL A 93 5.79 4.04 1.11
C VAL A 93 5.98 2.93 2.15
N THR A 94 5.49 1.72 1.88
CA THR A 94 5.68 0.56 2.77
C THR A 94 7.15 0.23 2.90
N LEU A 95 7.87 0.11 1.79
CA LEU A 95 9.30 -0.20 1.78
C LEU A 95 10.15 0.86 2.47
N ARG A 96 9.84 2.15 2.27
CA ARG A 96 10.51 3.22 3.03
C ARG A 96 10.30 3.05 4.54
N LYS A 97 9.07 2.77 4.99
CA LYS A 97 8.76 2.62 6.42
C LYS A 97 9.46 1.44 7.06
N GLU A 98 9.77 0.41 6.28
CA GLU A 98 10.58 -0.72 6.71
C GLU A 98 12.08 -0.36 6.78
N SER A 99 12.49 0.74 6.14
CA SER A 99 13.89 1.14 6.13
C SER A 99 14.36 1.69 7.47
N THR A 100 15.55 1.27 7.88
CA THR A 100 16.21 1.70 9.12
C THR A 100 17.28 2.78 8.89
N VAL A 101 17.58 3.11 7.63
CA VAL A 101 18.72 3.97 7.25
C VAL A 101 18.34 5.08 6.26
N GLY A 102 17.07 5.51 6.32
CA GLY A 102 16.60 6.69 5.59
C GLY A 102 16.53 6.50 4.07
N VAL A 103 16.23 5.29 3.58
CA VAL A 103 15.93 5.09 2.15
C VAL A 103 14.56 5.68 1.85
N THR A 104 14.46 6.61 0.88
CA THR A 104 13.19 7.28 0.54
C THR A 104 12.43 6.55 -0.59
N GLU A 105 11.14 6.87 -0.79
CA GLU A 105 10.38 6.32 -1.93
C GLU A 105 11.01 6.68 -3.28
N MET A 106 11.55 7.89 -3.39
CA MET A 106 12.19 8.37 -4.61
C MET A 106 13.52 7.65 -4.88
N ASP A 107 14.30 7.32 -3.86
CA ASP A 107 15.51 6.52 -4.04
C ASP A 107 15.19 5.14 -4.61
N ILE A 108 14.15 4.49 -4.04
CA ILE A 108 13.69 3.18 -4.50
C ILE A 108 13.16 3.29 -5.93
N LEU A 109 12.27 4.25 -6.21
CA LEU A 109 11.71 4.46 -7.54
C LEU A 109 12.80 4.73 -8.58
N LYS A 110 13.80 5.53 -8.23
CA LYS A 110 14.94 5.86 -9.10
C LYS A 110 15.81 4.64 -9.37
N ASP A 111 16.09 3.82 -8.36
CA ASP A 111 16.87 2.59 -8.56
C ASP A 111 16.12 1.59 -9.46
N ILE A 112 14.80 1.42 -9.28
CA ILE A 112 13.96 0.63 -10.21
C ILE A 112 13.96 1.24 -11.62
N TYR A 113 13.85 2.55 -11.74
CA TYR A 113 13.87 3.24 -13.03
C TYR A 113 15.17 3.00 -13.80
N LEU A 114 16.31 3.00 -13.10
CA LEU A 114 17.64 2.82 -13.72
C LEU A 114 18.02 1.36 -13.94
N ASN A 115 17.63 0.46 -13.02
CA ASN A 115 18.15 -0.91 -12.96
C ASN A 115 17.06 -1.99 -13.09
N GLY A 116 15.79 -1.60 -13.15
CA GLY A 116 14.66 -2.53 -13.18
C GLY A 116 14.60 -3.37 -14.44
N SER A 117 14.14 -4.61 -14.28
CA SER A 117 13.88 -5.54 -15.38
C SER A 117 12.56 -6.27 -15.16
N ASP A 118 11.85 -6.52 -16.26
CA ASP A 118 10.61 -7.29 -16.34
C ASP A 118 10.81 -8.81 -16.15
N LYS A 119 12.06 -9.27 -15.92
CA LYS A 119 12.38 -10.66 -15.60
C LYS A 119 11.89 -11.11 -14.22
N ILE A 120 11.63 -10.17 -13.32
CA ILE A 120 11.02 -10.40 -12.00
C ILE A 120 9.84 -9.46 -11.83
N SER A 121 9.00 -9.66 -10.82
CA SER A 121 7.90 -8.74 -10.56
C SER A 121 8.39 -7.38 -10.06
N LEU A 122 7.58 -6.33 -10.26
CA LEU A 122 7.88 -4.99 -9.75
C LEU A 122 8.04 -4.98 -8.21
N ALA A 123 7.24 -5.76 -7.49
CA ALA A 123 7.35 -5.86 -6.04
C ALA A 123 8.68 -6.49 -5.60
N GLU A 124 9.12 -7.55 -6.28
CA GLU A 124 10.42 -8.18 -6.02
C GLU A 124 11.57 -7.21 -6.34
N GLN A 125 11.52 -6.53 -7.50
CA GLN A 125 12.53 -5.53 -7.84
C GLN A 125 12.57 -4.39 -6.81
N ALA A 126 11.41 -3.90 -6.36
CA ALA A 126 11.35 -2.82 -5.38
C ALA A 126 11.95 -3.22 -4.03
N GLY A 127 11.68 -4.44 -3.56
CA GLY A 127 12.30 -5.00 -2.35
C GLY A 127 13.83 -5.16 -2.48
N LEU A 128 14.30 -5.63 -3.64
CA LEU A 128 15.74 -5.71 -3.93
C LEU A 128 16.38 -4.32 -3.93
N SER A 129 15.76 -3.36 -4.60
CA SER A 129 16.22 -1.97 -4.69
C SER A 129 16.34 -1.34 -3.30
N ALA A 130 15.31 -1.49 -2.46
CA ALA A 130 15.34 -1.03 -1.07
C ALA A 130 16.51 -1.67 -0.29
N THR A 131 16.68 -2.99 -0.38
CA THR A 131 17.76 -3.72 0.31
C THR A 131 19.16 -3.27 -0.13
N ILE A 132 19.36 -3.06 -1.44
CA ILE A 132 20.62 -2.58 -2.01
C ILE A 132 20.92 -1.17 -1.50
N LEU A 133 19.93 -0.27 -1.53
CA LEU A 133 20.06 1.10 -1.05
C LEU A 133 20.36 1.15 0.46
N GLU A 134 19.71 0.31 1.26
CA GLU A 134 20.00 0.18 2.68
C GLU A 134 21.47 -0.20 2.92
N THR A 135 21.95 -1.20 2.17
CA THR A 135 23.33 -1.69 2.31
C THR A 135 24.32 -0.61 1.91
N LYS A 136 24.04 0.16 0.84
CA LYS A 136 24.86 1.30 0.41
C LYS A 136 24.90 2.41 1.46
N ASN A 137 23.79 2.71 2.13
CA ASN A 137 23.72 3.78 3.12
C ASN A 137 24.33 3.40 4.47
N LYS A 138 24.28 2.12 4.88
CA LYS A 138 24.95 1.62 6.10
C LYS A 138 26.47 1.74 6.07
N ASN A 139 27.06 1.78 4.87
CA ASN A 139 28.51 1.82 4.66
C ASN A 139 29.06 3.24 4.41
N LYS A 140 28.23 4.29 4.54
CA LYS A 140 28.65 5.70 4.48
C LYS A 140 28.92 6.22 5.89
#